data_AF-A0A1E4J116-F1
#
_entry.id   AF-A0A1E4J116-F1
#
_cell.length_a   1.000
_cell.length_b   1.000
_cell.length_c   1.000
_cell.angle_alpha   90.00
_cell.angle_beta   90.00
_cell.angle_gamma   90.00
#
_symmetry.space_group_name_H-M   'P 1'
#
loop_
_entity.id
_entity.type
_entity.pdbx_description
1 polymer ?
#
loop_
_entity_poly.entity_id
_entity_poly.type
_entity_poly.pdbx_seq_one_letter_code
_entity_poly.pdbx_strand_id
1 'polypeptide(L)'
;MAVLPGFAARLAPTDWHWPERLAARTVREPTLWEAGTRIMRADSPHAWQSIADAAELRRDNHEAIDACEQQAAKAKQPIRCTIRVRYRQP
;
A
#
# COMPACT_ATOMS: atom_id res chain seq x y z
N MET A 1 -20.82 -26.17 19.56
CA MET A 1 -19.57 -25.40 19.37
C MET A 1 -19.87 -24.20 18.49
N ALA A 2 -19.95 -23.00 19.07
CA ALA A 2 -20.02 -21.79 18.27
C ALA A 2 -18.62 -21.55 17.69
N VAL A 3 -18.43 -21.89 16.41
CA VAL A 3 -17.23 -21.48 15.68
C VAL A 3 -17.36 -19.96 15.54
N LEU A 4 -16.57 -19.21 16.32
CA LEU A 4 -16.50 -17.76 16.16
C LEU A 4 -16.18 -17.49 14.68
N PRO A 5 -16.98 -16.68 13.96
CA PRO A 5 -16.82 -16.50 12.51
C PRO A 5 -15.40 -16.07 12.11
N GLY A 6 -14.65 -15.42 13.01
CA GLY A 6 -13.24 -15.07 12.81
C GLY A 6 -12.26 -16.25 12.75
N PHE A 7 -12.57 -17.39 13.38
CA PHE A 7 -11.74 -18.60 13.27
C PHE A 7 -11.98 -19.32 11.94
N ALA A 8 -13.25 -19.44 11.52
CA ALA A 8 -13.59 -19.99 10.20
C ALA A 8 -12.99 -19.16 9.05
N ALA A 9 -12.93 -17.84 9.20
CA ALA A 9 -12.32 -16.96 8.21
C ALA A 9 -10.83 -17.22 7.96
N ARG A 10 -10.09 -17.76 8.96
CA ARG A 10 -8.65 -18.06 8.87
C ARG A 10 -8.34 -19.44 8.30
N LEU A 11 -9.35 -20.32 8.21
CA LEU A 11 -9.19 -21.69 7.70
C LEU A 11 -9.51 -21.81 6.20
N ALA A 12 -10.03 -20.75 5.59
CA ALA A 12 -10.27 -20.71 4.16
C ALA A 12 -8.94 -20.62 3.37
N PRO A 13 -8.90 -21.15 2.13
CA PRO A 13 -7.80 -20.92 1.20
C PRO A 13 -7.48 -19.42 1.05
N THR A 14 -6.18 -19.09 1.01
CA THR A 14 -5.68 -17.70 0.94
C THR A 14 -6.26 -16.92 -0.25
N ASP A 15 -6.48 -17.59 -1.39
CA ASP A 15 -6.98 -16.97 -2.62
C ASP A 15 -8.38 -16.34 -2.49
N TRP A 16 -9.16 -16.74 -1.47
CA TRP A 16 -10.49 -16.18 -1.24
C TRP A 16 -10.48 -14.83 -0.53
N HIS A 17 -9.36 -14.49 0.13
CA HIS A 17 -9.19 -13.26 0.91
C HIS A 17 -10.34 -13.01 1.90
N TRP A 18 -10.83 -14.06 2.56
CA TRP A 18 -11.93 -13.95 3.53
C TRP A 18 -11.62 -13.05 4.72
N PRO A 19 -10.42 -13.11 5.34
CA PRO A 19 -10.04 -12.18 6.39
C PRO A 19 -10.11 -10.71 5.93
N GLU A 20 -9.58 -10.40 4.76
CA GLU A 20 -9.53 -9.05 4.20
C GLU A 20 -10.93 -8.56 3.80
N ARG A 21 -11.74 -9.43 3.18
CA ARG A 21 -13.16 -9.11 2.86
C ARG A 21 -13.98 -8.88 4.12
N LEU A 22 -13.75 -9.67 5.17
CA LEU A 22 -14.38 -9.47 6.46
C LEU A 22 -13.94 -8.13 7.07
N ALA A 23 -12.63 -7.84 7.08
CA ALA A 23 -12.10 -6.58 7.56
C ALA A 23 -12.72 -5.39 6.83
N ALA A 24 -12.77 -5.41 5.49
CA ALA A 24 -13.39 -4.37 4.67
C ALA A 24 -14.87 -4.15 5.01
N ARG A 25 -15.63 -5.22 5.23
CA ARG A 25 -17.02 -5.12 5.71
C ARG A 25 -17.11 -4.55 7.12
N THR A 26 -16.22 -4.95 8.02
CA THR A 26 -16.17 -4.46 9.41
C THR A 26 -15.86 -2.97 9.46
N VAL A 27 -14.91 -2.50 8.66
CA VAL A 27 -14.61 -1.07 8.55
C VAL A 27 -15.56 -0.32 7.62
N ARG A 28 -16.49 -0.99 6.94
CA ARG A 28 -17.48 -0.41 6.03
C ARG A 28 -16.87 0.37 4.86
N GLU A 29 -15.80 -0.16 4.29
CA GLU A 29 -15.18 0.41 3.09
C GLU A 29 -15.57 -0.42 1.85
N PRO A 30 -15.79 0.21 0.69
CA PRO A 30 -16.32 -0.45 -0.50
C PRO A 30 -15.26 -1.32 -1.20
N THR A 31 -13.97 -1.06 -0.96
CA THR A 31 -12.86 -1.82 -1.55
C THR A 31 -11.88 -2.30 -0.47
N LEU A 32 -11.17 -3.40 -0.74
CA LEU A 32 -10.08 -3.86 0.14
C LEU A 32 -8.98 -2.81 0.30
N TRP A 33 -8.76 -2.01 -0.75
CA TRP A 33 -7.78 -0.93 -0.75
C TRP A 33 -8.18 0.21 0.19
N GLU A 34 -9.44 0.66 0.13
CA GLU A 34 -9.98 1.67 1.04
C GLU A 34 -10.01 1.15 2.48
N ALA A 35 -10.36 -0.12 2.67
CA ALA A 35 -10.27 -0.77 3.98
C ALA A 35 -8.85 -0.76 4.56
N GLY A 36 -7.87 -1.18 3.77
CA GLY A 36 -6.45 -1.15 4.19
C GLY A 36 -5.97 0.26 4.49
N THR A 37 -6.32 1.23 3.63
CA THR A 37 -6.01 2.65 3.84
C THR A 37 -6.60 3.18 5.15
N ARG A 38 -7.86 2.88 5.42
CA ARG A 38 -8.53 3.29 6.67
C ARG A 38 -7.91 2.64 7.89
N ILE A 39 -7.59 1.35 7.83
CA ILE A 39 -6.95 0.62 8.93
C ILE A 39 -5.55 1.21 9.21
N MET A 40 -4.72 1.41 8.18
CA MET A 40 -3.39 2.02 8.34
C MET A 40 -3.47 3.44 8.92
N ARG A 41 -4.43 4.27 8.45
CA ARG A 41 -4.68 5.60 9.02
C ARG A 41 -5.14 5.56 10.48
N ALA A 42 -5.96 4.57 10.84
CA ALA A 42 -6.46 4.41 12.19
C ALA A 42 -5.35 3.98 13.18
N ASP A 43 -4.38 3.20 12.71
CA ASP A 43 -3.19 2.81 13.50
C ASP A 43 -2.24 4.01 13.70
N SER A 44 -1.81 4.65 12.61
CA SER A 44 -0.94 5.82 12.68
C SER A 44 -1.15 6.76 11.49
N PRO A 45 -1.80 7.91 11.70
CA PRO A 45 -1.96 8.93 10.66
C PRO A 45 -0.63 9.44 10.12
N HIS A 46 0.38 9.60 10.98
CA HIS A 46 1.71 10.06 10.59
C HIS A 46 2.44 9.04 9.71
N ALA A 47 2.44 7.76 10.10
CA ALA A 47 3.06 6.71 9.29
C ALA A 47 2.36 6.55 7.94
N TRP A 48 1.02 6.62 7.93
CA TRP A 48 0.26 6.64 6.68
C TRP A 48 0.64 7.83 5.80
N GLN A 49 0.80 9.04 6.36
CA GLN A 49 1.17 10.21 5.59
C GLN A 49 2.54 10.04 4.92
N SER A 50 3.53 9.45 5.62
CA SER A 50 4.84 9.14 5.01
C SER A 50 4.73 8.20 3.81
N ILE A 51 3.86 7.19 3.89
CA ILE A 51 3.59 6.26 2.76
C ILE A 51 2.90 7.00 1.61
N ALA A 52 1.89 7.81 1.92
CA ALA A 52 1.14 8.58 0.94
C ALA A 52 2.05 9.57 0.19
N ASP A 53 2.94 10.27 0.91
CA ASP A 53 3.92 11.20 0.34
C ASP A 53 4.91 10.47 -0.57
N ALA A 54 5.41 9.30 -0.17
CA ALA A 54 6.30 8.50 -1.01
C ALA A 54 5.57 7.98 -2.28
N ALA A 55 4.30 7.58 -2.15
CA ALA A 55 3.49 7.15 -3.28
C ALA A 55 3.19 8.30 -4.26
N GLU A 56 2.94 9.52 -3.75
CA GLU A 56 2.78 10.72 -4.57
C GLU A 56 4.10 11.05 -5.30
N LEU A 57 5.23 11.08 -4.57
CA LEU A 57 6.55 11.34 -5.16
C LEU A 57 6.90 10.33 -6.26
N ARG A 58 6.61 9.04 -6.06
CA ARG A 58 6.81 8.01 -7.09
C ARG A 58 5.89 8.24 -8.29
N ARG A 59 4.62 8.55 -8.07
CA ARG A 59 3.66 8.81 -9.15
C ARG A 59 4.10 9.99 -10.01
N ASP A 60 4.53 11.07 -9.37
CA ASP A 60 5.01 12.29 -10.03
C ASP A 60 6.31 12.07 -10.83
N ASN A 61 7.07 11.02 -10.51
CA ASN A 61 8.35 10.70 -11.13
C ASN A 61 8.35 9.32 -11.82
N HIS A 62 7.19 8.72 -12.09
CA HIS A 62 7.09 7.30 -12.45
C HIS A 62 7.94 6.93 -13.65
N GLU A 63 7.91 7.71 -14.74
CA GLU A 63 8.73 7.47 -15.93
C GLU A 63 10.24 7.49 -15.62
N ALA A 64 10.70 8.46 -14.83
CA ALA A 64 12.11 8.61 -14.46
C ALA A 64 12.56 7.47 -13.55
N ILE A 65 11.74 7.10 -12.56
CA ILE A 65 12.02 6.00 -11.63
C ILE A 65 12.05 4.68 -12.37
N ASP A 66 11.07 4.38 -13.22
CA ASP A 66 11.02 3.13 -13.99
C ASP A 66 12.24 3.01 -14.92
N ALA A 67 12.64 4.10 -15.57
CA ALA A 67 13.86 4.12 -16.38
C ALA A 67 15.13 3.90 -15.55
N CYS A 68 15.21 4.47 -14.35
CA CYS A 68 16.31 4.25 -13.42
C CYS A 68 16.35 2.80 -12.92
N GLU A 69 15.21 2.21 -12.56
CA GLU A 69 15.10 0.81 -12.13
C GLU A 69 15.57 -0.14 -13.23
N GLN A 70 15.17 0.10 -14.49
CA GLN A 70 15.64 -0.68 -15.64
C GLN A 70 17.17 -0.56 -15.85
N GLN A 71 17.73 0.64 -15.69
CA GLN A 71 19.18 0.86 -15.81
C GLN A 71 19.94 0.19 -14.66
N ALA A 72 19.44 0.27 -13.43
CA ALA A 72 20.02 -0.42 -12.27
C ALA A 72 20.01 -1.94 -12.48
N ALA A 73 18.91 -2.50 -13.00
CA ALA A 73 18.80 -3.92 -13.32
C ALA A 73 19.81 -4.35 -14.40
N LYS A 74 20.00 -3.54 -15.45
CA LYS A 74 20.99 -3.80 -16.51
C LYS A 74 22.43 -3.73 -16.00
N ALA A 75 22.74 -2.72 -15.18
CA ALA A 75 24.06 -2.49 -14.63
C ALA A 75 24.39 -3.43 -13.44
N LYS A 76 23.37 -4.07 -12.84
CA LYS A 76 23.47 -4.90 -11.63
C LYS A 76 24.14 -4.20 -10.45
N GLN A 77 23.95 -2.89 -10.37
CA GLN A 77 24.52 -2.05 -9.33
C GLN A 77 23.60 -0.85 -9.05
N PRO A 78 23.67 -0.25 -7.84
CA PRO A 78 22.96 0.97 -7.55
C PRO A 78 23.37 2.10 -8.50
N ILE A 79 22.41 2.93 -8.92
CA ILE A 79 22.65 4.10 -9.76
C ILE A 79 22.08 5.36 -9.12
N ARG A 80 22.56 6.52 -9.57
CA ARG A 80 21.96 7.81 -9.22
C ARG A 80 20.74 8.07 -10.10
N CYS A 81 19.58 8.31 -9.48
CA CYS A 81 18.37 8.75 -10.16
C CYS A 81 18.06 10.20 -9.77
N THR A 82 17.73 11.04 -10.75
CA THR A 82 17.30 12.41 -10.49
C THR A 82 15.77 12.44 -10.48
N ILE A 83 15.19 12.81 -9.35
CA ILE A 83 13.74 12.97 -9.19
C ILE A 83 13.40 14.45 -9.02
N ARG A 84 12.16 14.81 -9.37
CA ARG A 84 11.57 16.12 -9.14
C ARG A 84 10.77 16.07 -7.86
N VAL A 85 11.07 16.99 -6.94
CA VAL A 85 10.28 17.19 -5.72
C VAL A 85 9.46 18.46 -5.91
N ARG A 86 8.14 18.35 -5.75
CA ARG A 86 7.26 19.52 -5.82
C ARG A 86 7.44 20.38 -4.59
N TYR A 87 7.37 21.69 -4.78
CA TYR A 87 7.27 22.63 -3.66
C TYR A 87 5.88 22.51 -3.05
N ARG A 88 5.77 21.89 -1.87
CA ARG A 88 4.53 21.87 -1.10
C ARG A 88 4.49 23.15 -0.27
N GLN A 89 3.55 24.04 -0.56
CA GLN A 89 3.35 25.25 0.24
C GLN A 89 3.02 24.87 1.70
N PRO A 90 3.57 25.61 2.68
CA PRO A 90 3.34 25.35 4.11
C PRO A 90 1.89 25.57 4.51
#